data_AF-A0A1V3NK06-F1
#
_entry.id   AF-A0A1V3NK06-F1
#
_cell.length_a   1.000
_cell.length_b   1.000
_cell.length_c   1.000
_cell.angle_alpha   90.00
_cell.angle_beta   90.00
_cell.angle_gamma   90.00
#
_symmetry.space_group_name_H-M   'P 1'
#
loop_
_entity.id
_entity.type
_entity.pdbx_description
1 polymer ?
#
loop_
_entity_poly.entity_id
_entity_poly.type
_entity_poly.pdbx_seq_one_letter_code
_entity_poly.pdbx_strand_id
1 'polypeptide(L)'
;MAKRINISQLRSKFRQLENKRRQAVNKYNQAVRQYNQNVKRAAADTNRAINKYNQEVRAHNTRVRQNRARINAALSRFQSQQVTRYPAYRSSTQTLHESYTRLEARSKYEATDSVDSIFALSERENANSLETTSALLDNEYQGAGDESEDDLASTKIADELRKVEEDLHNRWLGALFSLNPRNPDAARHFCTSAREIFTRVLDTSAPDQQVRVAIPNCDLTPQGTPTRRSKIHFMLGRRSVENDALEEFVENDISNIVELFRVFNDGTHGSSGTFTLPQLFSIKRRVEDGILFLCSLSEA
;
A
#
# COMPACT_ATOMS: atom_id res chain seq x y z
N MET A 1 -61.49 -6.87 -70.27
CA MET A 1 -61.25 -5.44 -70.56
C MET A 1 -59.84 -5.07 -70.13
N ALA A 2 -58.90 -4.96 -71.07
CA ALA A 2 -57.51 -4.56 -70.78
C ALA A 2 -57.44 -3.03 -70.65
N LYS A 3 -57.02 -2.51 -69.49
CA LYS A 3 -56.78 -1.07 -69.29
C LYS A 3 -55.61 -0.62 -70.18
N ARG A 4 -55.89 0.14 -71.24
CA ARG A 4 -54.87 0.79 -72.07
C ARG A 4 -54.21 1.90 -71.25
N ILE A 5 -52.98 1.66 -70.83
CA ILE A 5 -52.18 2.64 -70.08
C ILE A 5 -51.71 3.72 -71.08
N ASN A 6 -52.03 4.99 -70.81
CA ASN A 6 -51.56 6.11 -71.62
C ASN A 6 -50.05 6.34 -71.38
N ILE A 7 -49.30 6.79 -72.38
CA ILE A 7 -47.85 7.06 -72.33
C ILE A 7 -47.49 7.98 -71.13
N SER A 8 -48.36 8.93 -70.78
CA SER A 8 -48.21 9.78 -69.59
C SER A 8 -48.27 9.00 -68.26
N GLN A 9 -49.14 7.99 -68.16
CA GLN A 9 -49.26 7.11 -67.00
C GLN A 9 -48.06 6.15 -66.90
N LEU A 10 -47.54 5.68 -68.04
CA LEU A 10 -46.29 4.91 -68.11
C LEU A 10 -45.10 5.74 -67.61
N ARG A 11 -44.93 6.97 -68.09
CA ARG A 11 -43.88 7.91 -67.63
C ARG A 11 -44.00 8.22 -66.14
N SER A 12 -45.21 8.41 -65.63
CA SER A 12 -45.46 8.65 -64.20
C SER A 12 -45.09 7.43 -63.34
N LYS A 13 -45.51 6.21 -63.74
CA LYS A 13 -45.10 4.98 -63.06
C LYS A 13 -43.59 4.76 -63.09
N PHE A 14 -42.94 5.08 -64.21
CA PHE A 14 -41.48 4.99 -64.34
C PHE A 14 -40.76 5.93 -63.36
N ARG A 15 -41.21 7.20 -63.27
CA ARG A 15 -40.70 8.17 -62.29
C ARG A 15 -40.95 7.73 -60.84
N GLN A 16 -42.12 7.14 -60.54
CA GLN A 16 -42.41 6.61 -59.21
C GLN A 16 -41.49 5.45 -58.83
N LEU A 17 -41.24 4.52 -59.76
CA LEU A 17 -40.30 3.41 -59.55
C LEU A 17 -38.87 3.93 -59.37
N GLU A 18 -38.45 4.90 -60.17
CA GLU A 18 -37.14 5.52 -60.04
C GLU A 18 -36.96 6.26 -58.71
N ASN A 19 -37.98 7.02 -58.27
CA ASN A 19 -37.99 7.69 -56.98
C ASN A 19 -37.96 6.69 -55.82
N LYS A 20 -38.72 5.58 -55.89
CA LYS A 20 -38.67 4.51 -54.89
C LYS A 20 -37.29 3.86 -54.82
N ARG A 21 -36.66 3.62 -55.97
CA ARG A 21 -35.28 3.09 -56.05
C ARG A 21 -34.29 4.07 -55.42
N ARG A 22 -34.35 5.36 -55.75
CA ARG A 22 -33.50 6.41 -55.15
C ARG A 22 -33.69 6.51 -53.64
N GLN A 23 -34.93 6.45 -53.15
CA GLN A 23 -35.23 6.45 -51.72
C GLN A 23 -34.66 5.21 -51.01
N ALA A 24 -34.78 4.01 -51.61
CA ALA A 24 -34.21 2.79 -51.06
C ALA A 24 -32.67 2.85 -50.99
N VAL A 25 -32.02 3.33 -52.06
CA VAL A 25 -30.56 3.53 -52.10
C VAL A 25 -30.12 4.55 -51.05
N ASN A 26 -30.84 5.66 -50.90
CA ASN A 26 -30.52 6.68 -49.89
C ASN A 26 -30.66 6.14 -48.46
N LYS A 27 -31.72 5.36 -48.17
CA LYS A 27 -31.90 4.71 -46.87
C LYS A 27 -30.79 3.70 -46.58
N TYR A 28 -30.42 2.88 -47.57
CA TYR A 28 -29.30 1.95 -47.44
C TYR A 28 -27.98 2.68 -47.17
N ASN A 29 -27.67 3.73 -47.94
CA ASN A 29 -26.46 4.53 -47.76
C ASN A 29 -26.43 5.21 -46.38
N GLN A 30 -27.57 5.68 -45.87
CA GLN A 30 -27.68 6.25 -44.53
C GLN A 30 -27.41 5.19 -43.45
N ALA A 31 -28.00 4.00 -43.57
CA ALA A 31 -27.77 2.90 -42.64
C ALA A 31 -26.30 2.44 -42.64
N VAL A 32 -25.67 2.34 -43.82
CA VAL A 32 -24.24 2.01 -43.94
C VAL A 32 -23.36 3.08 -43.29
N ARG A 33 -23.66 4.36 -43.47
CA ARG A 33 -22.92 5.45 -42.81
C ARG A 33 -23.05 5.39 -41.29
N GLN A 34 -24.26 5.14 -40.78
CA GLN A 34 -24.49 4.97 -39.33
C GLN A 34 -23.75 3.75 -38.78
N TYR A 35 -23.82 2.61 -39.46
CA TYR A 35 -23.08 1.40 -39.09
C TYR A 35 -21.58 1.69 -39.05
N ASN A 36 -21.01 2.28 -40.09
CA ASN A 36 -19.60 2.63 -40.15
C ASN A 36 -19.18 3.62 -39.05
N GLN A 37 -20.05 4.58 -38.71
CA GLN A 37 -19.81 5.51 -37.61
C GLN A 37 -19.82 4.79 -36.25
N ASN A 38 -20.75 3.87 -36.04
CA ASN A 38 -20.85 3.08 -34.81
C ASN A 38 -19.65 2.16 -34.65
N VAL A 39 -19.21 1.48 -35.72
CA VAL A 39 -18.01 0.63 -35.71
C VAL A 39 -16.77 1.46 -35.38
N LYS A 40 -16.62 2.65 -35.98
CA LYS A 40 -15.51 3.57 -35.67
C LYS A 40 -15.51 4.02 -34.21
N ARG A 41 -16.68 4.33 -33.65
CA ARG A 41 -16.82 4.70 -32.23
C ARG A 41 -16.43 3.54 -31.32
N ALA A 42 -16.98 2.35 -31.55
CA ALA A 42 -16.66 1.15 -30.77
C ALA A 42 -15.16 0.83 -30.81
N ALA A 43 -14.52 0.95 -31.99
CA ALA A 43 -13.08 0.78 -32.13
C ALA A 43 -12.28 1.85 -31.36
N ALA A 44 -12.71 3.11 -31.42
CA ALA A 44 -12.08 4.20 -30.68
C ALA A 44 -12.20 4.01 -29.16
N ASP A 45 -13.36 3.59 -28.67
CA ASP A 45 -13.59 3.34 -27.24
C ASP A 45 -12.78 2.13 -26.75
N THR A 46 -12.70 1.07 -27.55
CA THR A 46 -11.83 -0.09 -27.27
C THR A 46 -10.36 0.34 -27.19
N ASN A 47 -9.89 1.14 -28.15
CA ASN A 47 -8.52 1.65 -28.14
C ASN A 47 -8.23 2.55 -26.92
N ARG A 48 -9.20 3.37 -26.49
CA ARG A 48 -9.07 4.17 -25.26
C ARG A 48 -8.94 3.29 -24.03
N ALA A 49 -9.76 2.25 -23.91
CA ALA A 49 -9.68 1.30 -22.81
C ALA A 49 -8.33 0.57 -22.78
N ILE A 50 -7.85 0.10 -23.93
CA ILE A 50 -6.53 -0.54 -24.07
C ILE A 50 -5.41 0.43 -23.67
N ASN A 51 -5.47 1.68 -24.11
CA ASN A 51 -4.45 2.68 -23.78
C ASN A 51 -4.43 3.00 -22.28
N LYS A 52 -5.61 3.12 -21.65
CA LYS A 52 -5.74 3.32 -20.20
C LYS A 52 -5.13 2.15 -19.44
N TYR A 53 -5.52 0.92 -19.79
CA TYR A 53 -4.95 -0.30 -19.20
C TYR A 53 -3.43 -0.36 -19.35
N ASN A 54 -2.91 -0.10 -20.56
CA ASN A 54 -1.48 -0.09 -20.81
C ASN A 54 -0.73 0.99 -19.98
N GLN A 55 -1.35 2.15 -19.75
CA GLN A 55 -0.78 3.19 -18.90
C GLN A 55 -0.71 2.73 -17.44
N GLU A 56 -1.78 2.12 -16.92
CA GLU A 56 -1.84 1.57 -15.56
C GLU A 56 -0.80 0.47 -15.36
N VAL A 57 -0.68 -0.48 -16.31
CA VAL A 57 0.34 -1.53 -16.29
C VAL A 57 1.76 -0.95 -16.30
N ARG A 58 2.03 0.08 -17.11
CA ARG A 58 3.34 0.75 -17.12
C ARG A 58 3.66 1.46 -15.80
N ALA A 59 2.66 2.10 -15.20
CA ALA A 59 2.82 2.76 -13.90
C ALA A 59 3.10 1.73 -12.80
N HIS A 60 2.34 0.64 -12.77
CA HIS A 60 2.55 -0.48 -11.85
C HIS A 60 3.95 -1.09 -12.03
N ASN A 61 4.35 -1.42 -13.26
CA ASN A 61 5.67 -1.98 -13.55
C ASN A 61 6.82 -1.05 -13.15
N THR A 62 6.66 0.26 -13.35
CA THR A 62 7.64 1.25 -12.90
C THR A 62 7.78 1.22 -11.38
N ARG A 63 6.66 1.19 -10.65
CA ARG A 63 6.64 1.12 -9.18
C ARG A 63 7.32 -0.15 -8.66
N VAL A 64 6.98 -1.32 -9.21
CA VAL A 64 7.60 -2.61 -8.84
C VAL A 64 9.11 -2.58 -9.09
N ARG A 65 9.57 -2.03 -10.23
CA ARG A 65 11.01 -1.91 -10.52
C ARG A 65 11.72 -0.98 -9.53
N GLN A 66 11.11 0.16 -9.21
CA GLN A 66 11.66 1.13 -8.26
C GLN A 66 11.78 0.51 -6.86
N ASN A 67 10.73 -0.17 -6.40
CA ASN A 67 10.75 -0.82 -5.09
C ASN A 67 11.78 -1.95 -5.01
N ARG A 68 11.87 -2.81 -6.04
CA ARG A 68 12.92 -3.84 -6.11
C ARG A 68 14.32 -3.26 -6.13
N ALA A 69 14.55 -2.18 -6.89
CA ALA A 69 15.84 -1.50 -6.89
C ALA A 69 16.17 -0.93 -5.50
N ARG A 70 15.18 -0.36 -4.82
CA ARG A 70 15.30 0.16 -3.44
C ARG A 70 15.65 -0.95 -2.45
N ILE A 71 14.95 -2.10 -2.50
CA ILE A 71 15.25 -3.27 -1.66
C ILE A 71 16.65 -3.79 -1.94
N ASN A 72 17.04 -3.97 -3.20
CA ASN A 72 18.38 -4.48 -3.54
C ASN A 72 19.48 -3.53 -3.06
N ALA A 73 19.29 -2.22 -3.19
CA ALA A 73 20.23 -1.22 -2.70
C ALA A 73 20.31 -1.19 -1.16
N ALA A 74 19.17 -1.35 -0.47
CA ALA A 74 19.12 -1.43 0.99
C ALA A 74 19.74 -2.74 1.51
N LEU A 75 19.43 -3.88 0.88
CA LEU A 75 19.96 -5.20 1.23
C LEU A 75 21.47 -5.27 1.03
N SER A 76 21.99 -4.74 -0.08
CA SER A 76 23.44 -4.67 -0.35
C SER A 76 24.17 -3.89 0.74
N ARG A 77 23.62 -2.73 1.16
CA ARG A 77 24.16 -1.94 2.29
C ARG A 77 24.07 -2.69 3.62
N PHE A 78 22.95 -3.34 3.91
CA PHE A 78 22.76 -4.14 5.12
C PHE A 78 23.74 -5.32 5.20
N GLN A 79 24.02 -5.98 4.08
CA GLN A 79 24.94 -7.12 4.02
C GLN A 79 26.42 -6.70 4.07
N SER A 80 26.77 -5.55 3.47
CA SER A 80 28.16 -5.07 3.45
C SER A 80 28.64 -4.56 4.82
N GLN A 81 27.72 -4.11 5.68
CA GLN A 81 28.04 -3.67 7.04
C GLN A 81 28.35 -4.86 7.95
N GLN A 82 29.63 -5.08 8.26
CA GLN A 82 30.10 -6.13 9.19
C GLN A 82 30.00 -5.73 10.68
N VAL A 83 29.24 -4.68 11.00
CA VAL A 83 29.17 -4.14 12.37
C VAL A 83 28.23 -4.98 13.24
N THR A 84 28.69 -5.34 14.44
CA THR A 84 27.94 -6.10 15.48
C THR A 84 27.06 -5.22 16.37
N ARG A 85 26.74 -4.00 15.95
CA ARG A 85 25.86 -3.09 16.71
C ARG A 85 24.40 -3.54 16.57
N TYR A 86 23.66 -3.49 17.67
CA TYR A 86 22.23 -3.86 17.72
C TYR A 86 21.91 -5.26 17.14
N PRO A 87 22.54 -6.34 17.64
CA PRO A 87 22.43 -7.67 17.04
C PRO A 87 20.98 -8.19 17.02
N ALA A 88 20.18 -7.91 18.04
CA ALA A 88 18.78 -8.31 18.11
C ALA A 88 17.93 -7.62 17.02
N TYR A 89 18.07 -6.30 16.84
CA TYR A 89 17.38 -5.58 15.78
C TYR A 89 17.83 -6.01 14.39
N ARG A 90 19.14 -6.20 14.18
CA ARG A 90 19.68 -6.74 12.91
C ARG A 90 19.09 -8.10 12.57
N SER A 91 19.02 -9.02 13.55
CA SER A 91 18.40 -10.33 13.38
C SER A 91 16.92 -10.22 13.06
N SER A 92 16.19 -9.32 13.73
CA SER A 92 14.78 -9.08 13.44
C SER A 92 14.56 -8.54 12.02
N THR A 93 15.40 -7.63 11.53
CA THR A 93 15.35 -7.12 10.16
C THR A 93 15.60 -8.24 9.14
N GLN A 94 16.54 -9.15 9.43
CA GLN A 94 16.76 -10.32 8.59
C GLN A 94 15.53 -11.24 8.57
N THR A 95 14.94 -11.55 9.72
CA THR A 95 13.72 -12.38 9.82
C THR A 95 12.57 -11.76 9.02
N LEU A 96 12.38 -10.45 9.13
CA LEU A 96 11.38 -9.72 8.37
C LEU A 96 11.64 -9.85 6.86
N HIS A 97 12.88 -9.65 6.41
CA HIS A 97 13.26 -9.79 5.01
C HIS A 97 13.04 -11.20 4.46
N GLU A 98 13.36 -12.22 5.24
CA GLU A 98 13.11 -13.61 4.86
C GLU A 98 11.61 -13.91 4.74
N SER A 99 10.79 -13.38 5.66
CA SER A 99 9.33 -13.51 5.58
C SER A 99 8.74 -12.77 4.38
N TYR A 100 9.27 -11.60 4.02
CA TYR A 100 8.90 -10.90 2.79
C TYR A 100 9.24 -11.72 1.54
N THR A 101 10.40 -12.36 1.51
CA THR A 101 10.81 -13.20 0.37
C THR A 101 9.88 -14.42 0.21
N ARG A 102 9.45 -15.02 1.33
CA ARG A 102 8.41 -16.07 1.33
C ARG A 102 7.08 -15.55 0.82
N LEU A 103 6.69 -14.35 1.25
CA LEU A 103 5.47 -13.67 0.82
C LEU A 103 5.48 -13.40 -0.69
N GLU A 104 6.54 -12.79 -1.23
CA GLU A 104 6.71 -12.51 -2.66
C GLU A 104 6.71 -13.80 -3.51
N ALA A 105 7.27 -14.90 -2.98
CA ALA A 105 7.27 -16.17 -3.68
C ALA A 105 5.85 -16.76 -3.82
N ARG A 106 4.99 -16.59 -2.81
CA ARG A 106 3.59 -17.08 -2.82
C ARG A 106 2.63 -16.17 -3.58
N SER A 107 2.84 -14.85 -3.52
CA SER A 107 1.92 -13.85 -4.10
C SER A 107 1.85 -13.87 -5.64
N LYS A 108 2.81 -14.50 -6.32
CA LYS A 108 2.86 -14.61 -7.80
C LYS A 108 1.63 -15.26 -8.45
N TYR A 109 0.72 -15.82 -7.66
CA TYR A 109 -0.44 -16.58 -8.14
C TYR A 109 -1.81 -16.09 -7.61
N GLU A 110 -1.86 -15.04 -6.78
CA GLU A 110 -3.07 -14.62 -6.04
C GLU A 110 -3.42 -13.12 -6.23
N ALA A 111 -3.37 -12.60 -7.46
CA ALA A 111 -3.59 -11.17 -7.72
C ALA A 111 -5.09 -10.81 -7.70
N THR A 112 -5.50 -10.03 -6.70
CA THR A 112 -6.73 -9.22 -6.68
C THR A 112 -6.36 -7.78 -6.29
N ASP A 113 -7.15 -6.78 -6.72
CA ASP A 113 -6.80 -5.36 -6.53
C ASP A 113 -6.57 -4.95 -5.05
N SER A 114 -7.31 -5.54 -4.10
CA SER A 114 -7.14 -5.26 -2.66
C SER A 114 -5.88 -5.92 -2.08
N VAL A 115 -5.47 -7.05 -2.65
CA VAL A 115 -4.30 -7.81 -2.24
C VAL A 115 -3.03 -7.15 -2.80
N ASP A 116 -3.11 -6.58 -4.01
CA ASP A 116 -2.02 -5.84 -4.64
C ASP A 116 -1.56 -4.62 -3.84
N SER A 117 -2.49 -3.89 -3.20
CA SER A 117 -2.15 -2.73 -2.37
C SER A 117 -1.42 -3.14 -1.09
N ILE A 118 -1.87 -4.20 -0.42
CA ILE A 118 -1.25 -4.75 0.78
C ILE A 118 0.15 -5.29 0.48
N PHE A 119 0.35 -5.94 -0.67
CA PHE A 119 1.67 -6.39 -1.11
C PHE A 119 2.61 -5.21 -1.38
N ALA A 120 2.14 -4.15 -2.02
CA ALA A 120 2.95 -2.95 -2.24
C ALA A 120 3.37 -2.28 -0.92
N LEU A 121 2.50 -2.30 0.10
CA LEU A 121 2.83 -1.82 1.44
C LEU A 121 3.82 -2.76 2.15
N SER A 122 3.66 -4.08 2.01
CA SER A 122 4.60 -5.07 2.55
C SER A 122 6.01 -4.91 1.96
N GLU A 123 6.10 -4.67 0.65
CA GLU A 123 7.36 -4.36 -0.03
C GLU A 123 8.01 -3.09 0.53
N ARG A 124 7.20 -2.05 0.77
CA ARG A 124 7.67 -0.79 1.36
C ARG A 124 8.18 -0.99 2.79
N GLU A 125 7.48 -1.74 3.63
CA GLU A 125 7.89 -2.00 5.01
C GLU A 125 9.20 -2.80 5.08
N ASN A 126 9.36 -3.81 4.22
CA ASN A 126 10.64 -4.52 4.09
C ASN A 126 11.78 -3.59 3.64
N ALA A 127 11.55 -2.70 2.68
CA ALA A 127 12.57 -1.72 2.26
C ALA A 127 12.92 -0.75 3.40
N ASN A 128 11.90 -0.25 4.11
CA ASN A 128 12.07 0.68 5.22
C ASN A 128 12.88 0.04 6.37
N SER A 129 12.59 -1.20 6.75
CA SER A 129 13.33 -1.88 7.83
C SER A 129 14.82 -2.06 7.50
N LEU A 130 15.14 -2.45 6.26
CA LEU A 130 16.52 -2.55 5.77
C LEU A 130 17.22 -1.18 5.78
N GLU A 131 16.57 -0.14 5.24
CA GLU A 131 17.12 1.22 5.21
C GLU A 131 17.35 1.80 6.61
N THR A 132 16.40 1.63 7.53
CA THR A 132 16.57 2.08 8.91
C THR A 132 17.69 1.33 9.59
N THR A 133 17.79 0.01 9.39
CA THR A 133 18.90 -0.75 9.96
C THR A 133 20.24 -0.26 9.43
N SER A 134 20.37 -0.07 8.11
CA SER A 134 21.59 0.48 7.52
C SER A 134 21.93 1.88 8.04
N ALA A 135 20.93 2.75 8.24
CA ALA A 135 21.11 4.08 8.79
C ALA A 135 21.60 4.07 10.25
N LEU A 136 21.14 3.12 11.06
CA LEU A 136 21.55 3.00 12.46
C LEU A 136 22.93 2.36 12.64
N LEU A 137 23.35 1.53 11.68
CA LEU A 137 24.67 0.91 11.68
C LEU A 137 25.76 1.85 11.12
N ASP A 138 25.37 2.84 10.33
CA ASP A 138 26.26 3.84 9.73
C ASP A 138 26.28 5.13 10.56
N ASN A 139 27.38 5.38 11.26
CA ASN A 139 27.56 6.61 12.04
C ASN A 139 27.71 7.86 11.16
N GLU A 140 28.07 7.70 9.88
CA GLU A 140 28.22 8.79 8.92
C GLU A 140 26.98 8.93 8.02
N TYR A 141 25.85 8.34 8.42
CA TYR A 141 24.61 8.39 7.64
C TYR A 141 24.14 9.84 7.42
N GLN A 142 24.20 10.28 6.16
CA GLN A 142 23.87 11.66 5.77
C GLN A 142 22.41 11.86 5.30
N GLY A 143 21.59 10.80 5.30
CA GLY A 143 20.19 10.89 4.86
C GLY A 143 20.03 11.20 3.37
N ALA A 144 18.88 11.73 2.98
CA ALA A 144 18.59 12.13 1.60
C ALA A 144 19.16 13.52 1.21
N GLY A 145 19.79 14.24 2.15
CA GLY A 145 20.15 15.66 2.01
C GLY A 145 18.94 16.57 2.20
N ASP A 146 19.13 17.73 2.83
CA ASP A 146 18.11 18.76 3.14
C ASP A 146 17.04 18.42 4.19
N GLU A 147 17.21 17.35 4.97
CA GLU A 147 16.30 17.02 6.07
C GLU A 147 16.40 18.05 7.23
N SER A 148 15.28 18.70 7.56
CA SER A 148 15.21 19.75 8.60
C SER A 148 14.48 19.30 9.88
N GLU A 149 14.58 20.04 10.98
CA GLU A 149 13.78 19.72 12.19
C GLU A 149 12.26 19.84 11.92
N ASP A 150 11.83 20.72 11.02
CA ASP A 150 10.41 20.88 10.64
C ASP A 150 9.88 19.64 9.92
N ASP A 151 10.73 18.98 9.12
CA ASP A 151 10.34 17.74 8.44
C ASP A 151 10.10 16.59 9.45
N LEU A 152 10.73 16.61 10.64
CA LEU A 152 10.46 15.63 11.69
C LEU A 152 9.06 15.83 12.28
N ALA A 153 8.61 17.08 12.38
CA ALA A 153 7.28 17.42 12.89
C ALA A 153 6.16 17.16 11.86
N SER A 154 6.49 17.11 10.56
CA SER A 154 5.51 16.77 9.52
C SER A 154 4.98 15.34 9.65
N THR A 155 3.74 15.08 9.23
CA THR A 155 3.21 13.70 9.22
C THR A 155 2.17 13.49 8.14
N LYS A 156 2.13 12.27 7.59
CA LYS A 156 1.13 11.83 6.61
C LYS A 156 0.06 10.90 7.21
N ILE A 157 0.11 10.63 8.52
CA ILE A 157 -0.79 9.63 9.16
C ILE A 157 -1.93 10.27 9.96
N ALA A 158 -2.00 11.60 9.97
CA ALA A 158 -2.97 12.33 10.78
C ALA A 158 -4.42 11.91 10.48
N ASP A 159 -4.76 11.73 9.21
CA ASP A 159 -6.12 11.38 8.82
C ASP A 159 -6.43 9.91 9.13
N GLU A 160 -5.47 9.01 8.91
CA GLU A 160 -5.60 7.59 9.23
C GLU A 160 -5.77 7.33 10.71
N LEU A 161 -5.01 8.04 11.56
CA LEU A 161 -5.16 7.94 13.01
C LEU A 161 -6.52 8.47 13.48
N ARG A 162 -7.00 9.58 12.91
CA ARG A 162 -8.31 10.16 13.26
C ARG A 162 -9.48 9.25 12.89
N LYS A 163 -9.35 8.42 11.85
CA LYS A 163 -10.35 7.39 11.52
C LYS A 163 -10.45 6.30 12.59
N VAL A 164 -9.35 5.98 13.26
CA VAL A 164 -9.32 4.99 14.34
C VAL A 164 -9.85 5.59 15.63
N GLU A 165 -9.20 6.66 16.13
CA GLU A 165 -9.58 7.38 17.34
C GLU A 165 -8.92 8.77 17.36
N GLU A 166 -9.69 9.81 17.71
CA GLU A 166 -9.21 11.20 17.68
C GLU A 166 -7.98 11.44 18.57
N ASP A 167 -7.91 10.80 19.74
CA ASP A 167 -6.80 10.91 20.68
C ASP A 167 -5.47 10.38 20.11
N LEU A 168 -5.50 9.42 19.18
CA LEU A 168 -4.29 8.85 18.59
C LEU A 168 -3.50 9.87 17.77
N HIS A 169 -4.21 10.79 17.11
CA HIS A 169 -3.56 11.88 16.39
C HIS A 169 -2.77 12.78 17.34
N ASN A 170 -3.37 13.17 18.47
CA ASN A 170 -2.71 14.01 19.47
C ASN A 170 -1.50 13.30 20.11
N ARG A 171 -1.61 12.00 20.38
CA ARG A 171 -0.49 11.18 20.87
C ARG A 171 0.67 11.15 19.88
N TRP A 172 0.38 11.02 18.60
CA TRP A 172 1.40 11.03 17.55
C TRP A 172 2.09 12.39 17.43
N LEU A 173 1.32 13.49 17.47
CA LEU A 173 1.90 14.84 17.51
C LEU A 173 2.83 15.04 18.72
N GLY A 174 2.44 14.54 19.90
CA GLY A 174 3.30 14.54 21.08
C GLY A 174 4.57 13.72 20.89
N ALA A 175 4.49 12.58 20.20
CA ALA A 175 5.65 11.75 19.85
C ALA A 175 6.62 12.53 18.94
N LEU A 176 6.12 13.15 17.88
CA LEU A 176 6.93 13.94 16.93
C LEU A 176 7.55 15.17 17.61
N PHE A 177 6.79 15.87 18.43
CA PHE A 177 7.28 17.02 19.19
C PHE A 177 8.45 16.64 20.11
N SER A 178 8.42 15.43 20.69
CA SER A 178 9.50 14.95 21.54
C SER A 178 10.78 14.58 20.78
N LEU A 179 10.68 14.29 19.47
CA LEU A 179 11.74 13.74 18.64
C LEU A 179 12.76 14.83 18.25
N ASN A 180 13.71 15.11 19.14
CA ASN A 180 14.76 16.10 18.91
C ASN A 180 16.12 15.54 19.38
N PRO A 181 17.22 15.68 18.59
CA PRO A 181 18.56 15.22 19.00
C PRO A 181 19.05 15.80 20.33
N ARG A 182 18.55 16.98 20.72
CA ARG A 182 18.92 17.70 21.95
C ARG A 182 18.09 17.27 23.16
N ASN A 183 17.01 16.54 22.97
CA ASN A 183 16.14 16.09 24.05
C ASN A 183 16.55 14.67 24.51
N PRO A 184 17.14 14.50 25.70
CA PRO A 184 17.57 13.18 26.19
C PRO A 184 16.41 12.20 26.39
N ASP A 185 15.20 12.70 26.66
CA ASP A 185 13.99 11.88 26.86
C ASP A 185 13.19 11.66 25.57
N ALA A 186 13.69 12.14 24.41
CA ALA A 186 13.03 12.04 23.11
C ALA A 186 12.62 10.60 22.78
N ALA A 187 13.56 9.64 22.91
CA ALA A 187 13.28 8.26 22.55
C ALA A 187 12.23 7.64 23.48
N ARG A 188 12.29 7.92 24.79
CA ARG A 188 11.33 7.38 25.76
C ARG A 188 9.92 7.85 25.44
N HIS A 189 9.73 9.15 25.21
CA HIS A 189 8.43 9.72 24.87
C HIS A 189 7.92 9.20 23.52
N PHE A 190 8.76 9.27 22.49
CA PHE A 190 8.41 8.78 21.16
C PHE A 190 8.02 7.29 21.17
N CYS A 191 8.85 6.43 21.76
CA CYS A 191 8.59 4.99 21.82
C CYS A 191 7.36 4.64 22.65
N THR A 192 7.08 5.38 23.74
CA THR A 192 5.89 5.14 24.56
C THR A 192 4.62 5.47 23.77
N SER A 193 4.57 6.66 23.16
CA SER A 193 3.43 7.08 22.34
C SER A 193 3.23 6.16 21.12
N ALA A 194 4.31 5.80 20.43
CA ALA A 194 4.23 4.93 19.26
C ALA A 194 3.72 3.52 19.62
N ARG A 195 4.22 2.90 20.71
CA ARG A 195 3.72 1.59 21.18
C ARG A 195 2.23 1.63 21.52
N GLU A 196 1.80 2.70 22.18
CA GLU A 196 0.38 2.88 22.50
C GLU A 196 -0.46 2.95 21.23
N ILE A 197 -0.02 3.70 20.22
CA ILE A 197 -0.71 3.79 18.92
C ILE A 197 -0.84 2.41 18.27
N PHE A 198 0.24 1.62 18.17
CA PHE A 198 0.15 0.25 17.61
C PHE A 198 -0.85 -0.62 18.37
N THR A 199 -0.84 -0.54 19.69
CA THR A 199 -1.73 -1.33 20.56
C THR A 199 -3.18 -0.91 20.35
N ARG A 200 -3.47 0.39 20.37
CA ARG A 200 -4.82 0.94 20.18
C ARG A 200 -5.37 0.67 18.79
N VAL A 201 -4.55 0.78 17.74
CA VAL A 201 -4.96 0.43 16.37
C VAL A 201 -5.34 -1.06 16.31
N LEU A 202 -4.52 -1.97 16.85
CA LEU A 202 -4.84 -3.39 16.90
C LEU A 202 -6.10 -3.70 17.70
N ASP A 203 -6.23 -3.14 18.91
CA ASP A 203 -7.35 -3.43 19.81
C ASP A 203 -8.68 -2.90 19.28
N THR A 204 -8.65 -1.74 18.61
CA THR A 204 -9.83 -1.15 17.98
C THR A 204 -10.26 -1.96 16.75
N SER A 205 -9.28 -2.43 15.96
CA SER A 205 -9.53 -3.15 14.70
C SER A 205 -9.88 -4.62 14.90
N ALA A 206 -9.35 -5.22 15.96
CA ALA A 206 -9.54 -6.61 16.34
C ALA A 206 -9.85 -6.73 17.85
N PRO A 207 -11.08 -6.34 18.28
CA PRO A 207 -11.48 -6.45 19.68
C PRO A 207 -11.49 -7.90 20.14
N ASP A 208 -10.98 -8.15 21.35
CA ASP A 208 -10.77 -9.51 21.88
C ASP A 208 -12.00 -10.41 21.78
N GLN A 209 -13.18 -9.87 22.09
CA GLN A 209 -14.43 -10.61 22.03
C GLN A 209 -14.77 -11.04 20.60
N GLN A 210 -14.55 -10.17 19.61
CA GLN A 210 -14.83 -10.48 18.20
C GLN A 210 -13.85 -11.52 17.66
N VAL A 211 -12.57 -11.39 18.00
CA VAL A 211 -11.53 -12.36 17.64
C VAL A 211 -11.87 -13.75 18.18
N ARG A 212 -12.31 -13.83 19.45
CA ARG A 212 -12.71 -15.11 20.09
C ARG A 212 -13.95 -15.73 19.46
N VAL A 213 -14.92 -14.92 19.02
CA VAL A 213 -16.12 -15.42 18.35
C VAL A 213 -15.78 -15.94 16.96
N ALA A 214 -14.97 -15.20 16.21
CA ALA A 214 -14.58 -15.58 14.85
C ALA A 214 -13.57 -16.74 14.83
N ILE A 215 -12.69 -16.82 15.83
CA ILE A 215 -11.62 -17.82 15.94
C ILE A 215 -11.69 -18.44 17.35
N PRO A 216 -12.57 -19.43 17.57
CA PRO A 216 -12.81 -20.01 18.90
C PRO A 216 -11.56 -20.61 19.57
N ASN A 217 -10.61 -21.10 18.77
CA ASN A 217 -9.36 -21.71 19.24
C ASN A 217 -8.14 -20.82 18.97
N CYS A 218 -8.30 -19.50 19.03
CA CYS A 218 -7.17 -18.57 18.86
C CYS A 218 -6.14 -18.69 20.00
N ASP A 219 -4.88 -18.42 19.67
CA ASP A 219 -3.80 -18.36 20.64
C ASP A 219 -4.02 -17.19 21.61
N LEU A 220 -3.79 -17.45 22.89
CA LEU A 220 -3.96 -16.49 23.96
C LEU A 220 -2.63 -16.14 24.63
N THR A 221 -2.51 -14.89 25.07
CA THR A 221 -1.48 -14.44 25.99
C THR A 221 -1.64 -15.11 27.37
N PRO A 222 -0.62 -15.08 28.24
CA PRO A 222 -0.75 -15.54 29.63
C PRO A 222 -1.88 -14.84 30.42
N GLN A 223 -2.24 -13.62 30.03
CA GLN A 223 -3.33 -12.83 30.62
C GLN A 223 -4.71 -13.26 30.09
N GLY A 224 -4.77 -14.22 29.17
CA GLY A 224 -6.01 -14.69 28.57
C GLY A 224 -6.61 -13.65 27.61
N THR A 225 -5.80 -12.91 26.85
CA THR A 225 -6.27 -12.08 25.72
C THR A 225 -5.75 -12.67 24.41
N PRO A 226 -6.44 -12.53 23.26
CA PRO A 226 -5.92 -13.00 21.98
C PRO A 226 -4.55 -12.41 21.67
N THR A 227 -3.64 -13.24 21.17
CA THR A 227 -2.30 -12.77 20.79
C THR A 227 -2.37 -11.77 19.63
N ARG A 228 -1.33 -10.94 19.48
CA ARG A 228 -1.19 -10.04 18.32
C ARG A 228 -1.34 -10.80 17.00
N ARG A 229 -0.72 -11.98 16.89
CA ARG A 229 -0.85 -12.86 15.73
C ARG A 229 -2.30 -13.27 15.46
N SER A 230 -3.06 -13.67 16.49
CA SER A 230 -4.48 -13.98 16.33
C SER A 230 -5.33 -12.76 15.91
N LYS A 231 -4.98 -11.56 16.39
CA LYS A 231 -5.61 -10.31 15.94
C LYS A 231 -5.32 -10.01 14.47
N ILE A 232 -4.07 -10.20 14.03
CA ILE A 232 -3.68 -10.07 12.62
C ILE A 232 -4.47 -11.06 11.75
N HIS A 233 -4.51 -12.34 12.15
CA HIS A 233 -5.28 -13.37 11.46
C HIS A 233 -6.75 -12.96 11.29
N PHE A 234 -7.37 -12.47 12.36
CA PHE A 234 -8.74 -11.94 12.31
C PHE A 234 -8.91 -10.78 11.31
N MET A 235 -7.99 -9.82 11.31
CA MET A 235 -8.02 -8.66 10.39
C MET A 235 -7.89 -9.09 8.93
N LEU A 236 -6.98 -10.03 8.63
CA LEU A 236 -6.80 -10.57 7.29
C LEU A 236 -8.02 -11.37 6.83
N GLY A 237 -8.61 -12.19 7.71
CA GLY A 237 -9.83 -12.94 7.44
C GLY A 237 -11.03 -12.03 7.10
N ARG A 238 -11.16 -10.87 7.74
CA ARG A 238 -12.20 -9.86 7.39
C ARG A 238 -12.06 -9.32 5.97
N ARG A 239 -10.87 -9.38 5.38
CA ARG A 239 -10.58 -8.96 4.00
C ARG A 239 -10.65 -10.11 3.00
N SER A 240 -11.05 -11.30 3.44
CA SER A 240 -10.97 -12.53 2.63
C SER A 240 -9.56 -12.82 2.11
N VAL A 241 -8.54 -12.41 2.87
CA VAL A 241 -7.13 -12.67 2.57
C VAL A 241 -6.64 -13.78 3.48
N GLU A 242 -6.68 -15.01 2.99
CA GLU A 242 -6.16 -16.19 3.68
C GLU A 242 -4.74 -16.47 3.18
N ASN A 243 -3.75 -15.77 3.73
CA ASN A 243 -2.35 -15.95 3.35
C ASN A 243 -1.45 -15.98 4.58
N ASP A 244 -1.06 -17.19 4.99
CA ASP A 244 -0.21 -17.40 6.17
C ASP A 244 1.15 -16.69 6.06
N ALA A 245 1.68 -16.51 4.85
CA ALA A 245 2.94 -15.80 4.67
C ALA A 245 2.75 -14.29 4.87
N LEU A 246 1.57 -13.75 4.55
CA LEU A 246 1.24 -12.36 4.86
C LEU A 246 1.06 -12.17 6.37
N GLU A 247 0.34 -13.08 7.02
CA GLU A 247 0.17 -13.07 8.48
C GLU A 247 1.53 -13.10 9.19
N GLU A 248 2.42 -14.02 8.77
CA GLU A 248 3.78 -14.12 9.28
C GLU A 248 4.58 -12.84 9.05
N PHE A 249 4.48 -12.27 7.84
CA PHE A 249 5.16 -11.02 7.50
C PHE A 249 4.70 -9.85 8.40
N VAL A 250 3.40 -9.66 8.58
CA VAL A 250 2.84 -8.59 9.42
C VAL A 250 3.28 -8.76 10.89
N GLU A 251 3.25 -9.99 11.41
CA GLU A 251 3.70 -10.27 12.78
C GLU A 251 5.20 -9.97 12.97
N ASN A 252 6.03 -10.34 11.98
CA ASN A 252 7.44 -10.03 11.97
C ASN A 252 7.70 -8.52 11.81
N ASP A 253 6.87 -7.81 11.05
CA ASP A 253 6.98 -6.37 10.84
C ASP A 253 6.76 -5.61 12.15
N ILE A 254 5.67 -5.90 12.85
CA ILE A 254 5.38 -5.25 14.14
C ILE A 254 6.43 -5.66 15.18
N SER A 255 6.88 -6.92 15.18
CA SER A 255 7.99 -7.36 16.05
C SER A 255 9.27 -6.57 15.79
N ASN A 256 9.60 -6.31 14.53
CA ASN A 256 10.76 -5.53 14.13
C ASN A 256 10.68 -4.07 14.62
N ILE A 257 9.52 -3.44 14.53
CA ILE A 257 9.31 -2.10 15.07
C ILE A 257 9.45 -2.09 16.60
N VAL A 258 8.93 -3.09 17.30
CA VAL A 258 9.07 -3.20 18.76
C VAL A 258 10.53 -3.36 19.16
N GLU A 259 11.31 -4.11 18.40
CA GLU A 259 12.76 -4.26 18.61
C GLU A 259 13.52 -2.97 18.29
N LEU A 260 13.11 -2.22 17.25
CA LEU A 260 13.62 -0.87 16.98
C LEU A 260 13.45 0.07 18.18
N PHE A 261 12.30 0.01 18.86
CA PHE A 261 12.08 0.82 20.05
C PHE A 261 13.03 0.49 21.20
N ARG A 262 13.53 -0.75 21.29
CA ARG A 262 14.57 -1.11 22.27
C ARG A 262 15.89 -0.43 21.91
N VAL A 263 16.31 -0.54 20.66
CA VAL A 263 17.52 0.16 20.15
C VAL A 263 17.44 1.66 20.38
N PHE A 264 16.29 2.26 20.07
CA PHE A 264 16.12 3.70 20.20
C PHE A 264 16.14 4.14 21.68
N ASN A 265 15.46 3.40 22.56
CA ASN A 265 15.50 3.66 24.01
C ASN A 265 16.88 3.41 24.61
N ASP A 266 17.56 2.31 24.30
CA ASP A 266 18.87 1.97 24.86
C ASP A 266 19.94 2.98 24.43
N GLY A 267 19.81 3.55 23.23
CA GLY A 267 20.63 4.66 22.74
C GLY A 267 20.52 5.94 23.58
N THR A 268 19.54 6.06 24.48
CA THR A 268 19.36 7.23 25.37
C THR A 268 19.94 7.08 26.77
N HIS A 269 20.52 5.92 27.10
CA HIS A 269 21.29 5.75 28.34
C HIS A 269 22.73 6.27 28.25
N GLY A 270 23.12 6.87 27.11
CA GLY A 270 24.31 7.71 26.94
C GLY A 270 23.95 9.20 26.85
N SER A 271 24.97 10.07 26.87
CA SER A 271 24.84 11.52 26.70
C SER A 271 23.87 11.87 25.55
N SER A 272 22.97 12.84 25.75
CA SER A 272 22.08 13.37 24.71
C SER A 272 22.81 13.49 23.36
N GLY A 273 22.22 12.97 22.27
CA GLY A 273 22.78 13.10 20.90
C GLY A 273 23.34 11.83 20.23
N THR A 274 22.96 10.63 20.67
CA THR A 274 23.42 9.37 20.04
C THR A 274 22.97 9.19 18.58
N PHE A 275 21.82 9.74 18.21
CA PHE A 275 21.28 9.64 16.85
C PHE A 275 21.32 10.98 16.14
N THR A 276 21.83 10.98 14.91
CA THR A 276 21.84 12.16 14.05
C THR A 276 20.42 12.46 13.55
N LEU A 277 20.20 13.70 13.08
CA LEU A 277 18.92 14.10 12.50
C LEU A 277 18.46 13.12 11.38
N PRO A 278 19.34 12.71 10.42
CA PRO A 278 19.00 11.69 9.45
C PRO A 278 18.60 10.32 10.00
N GLN A 279 19.22 9.89 11.10
CA GLN A 279 18.86 8.64 11.75
C GLN A 279 17.47 8.74 12.40
N LEU A 280 17.15 9.88 13.03
CA LEU A 280 15.82 10.14 13.57
C LEU A 280 14.74 10.16 12.48
N PHE A 281 15.04 10.72 11.31
CA PHE A 281 14.16 10.63 10.14
C PHE A 281 13.88 9.20 9.72
N SER A 282 14.94 8.40 9.65
CA SER A 282 14.80 6.99 9.25
C SER A 282 13.98 6.19 10.28
N ILE A 283 14.15 6.47 11.58
CA ILE A 283 13.34 5.88 12.67
C ILE A 283 11.88 6.32 12.54
N LYS A 284 11.63 7.64 12.45
CA LYS A 284 10.28 8.22 12.32
C LYS A 284 9.56 7.59 11.13
N ARG A 285 10.18 7.60 9.96
CA ARG A 285 9.61 7.06 8.72
C ARG A 285 9.25 5.58 8.87
N ARG A 286 10.13 4.77 9.47
CA ARG A 286 9.85 3.34 9.70
C ARG A 286 8.63 3.11 10.57
N VAL A 287 8.51 3.88 11.66
CA VAL A 287 7.39 3.76 12.59
C VAL A 287 6.10 4.29 11.97
N GLU A 288 6.17 5.44 11.31
CA GLU A 288 5.04 6.08 10.64
C GLU A 288 4.48 5.20 9.51
N ASP A 289 5.36 4.62 8.69
CA ASP A 289 4.97 3.73 7.61
C ASP A 289 4.40 2.39 8.13
N GLY A 290 4.94 1.87 9.23
CA GLY A 290 4.39 0.69 9.91
C GLY A 290 3.00 0.93 10.51
N ILE A 291 2.74 2.11 11.06
CA ILE A 291 1.40 2.50 11.51
C ILE A 291 0.44 2.58 10.33
N LEU A 292 0.84 3.22 9.22
CA LEU A 292 0.03 3.25 7.99
C LEU A 292 -0.27 1.85 7.47
N PHE A 293 0.73 0.97 7.48
CA PHE A 293 0.54 -0.40 7.05
C PHE A 293 -0.50 -1.10 7.92
N LEU A 294 -0.39 -0.98 9.24
CA LEU A 294 -1.36 -1.57 10.16
C LEU A 294 -2.77 -0.98 9.99
N CYS A 295 -2.91 0.34 9.85
CA CYS A 295 -4.21 0.98 9.56
C CYS A 295 -4.77 0.49 8.22
N SER A 296 -3.92 0.35 7.19
CA SER A 296 -4.37 -0.19 5.91
C SER A 296 -4.87 -1.63 6.03
N LEU A 297 -4.41 -2.42 7.02
CA LEU A 297 -4.96 -3.75 7.25
C LEU A 297 -6.32 -3.70 7.95
N SER A 298 -6.62 -2.64 8.71
CA SER A 298 -7.87 -2.51 9.47
C SER A 298 -9.06 -1.95 8.70
N GLU A 299 -8.84 -1.26 7.58
CA GLU A 299 -9.91 -0.68 6.74
C GLU A 299 -10.73 -1.75 5.97
N ALA A 300 -11.58 -2.51 6.65
CA ALA A 300 -12.50 -3.47 6.02
C ALA A 300 -13.70 -2.80 5.34
#